data_AF-A0A3B9QWN8-F1
#
_entry.id   AF-A0A3B9QWN8-F1
#
_cell.length_a   1.000
_cell.length_b   1.000
_cell.length_c   1.000
_cell.angle_alpha   90.00
_cell.angle_beta   90.00
_cell.angle_gamma   90.00
#
_symmetry.space_group_name_H-M   'P 1'
#
loop_
_entity.id
_entity.type
_entity.pdbx_description
1 polymer ?
#
loop_
_entity_poly.entity_id
_entity_poly.type
_entity_poly.pdbx_seq_one_letter_code
_entity_poly.pdbx_strand_id
1 'polypeptide(L)'
;MSETTPEPVAEPEYGAPQEPTSTDRPVTLASDALGVPSWLGRHLTRGGLPRGAVTDAADCPAALVDILATVTTFGGWAAVGGDPQLS
;
A
#
# COMPACT_ATOMS: atom_id res chain seq x y z
N MET A 1 -47.45 -25.34 -44.78
CA MET A 1 -47.65 -24.65 -43.49
C MET A 1 -46.32 -24.73 -42.77
N SER A 2 -45.78 -23.59 -42.36
CA SER A 2 -44.37 -23.39 -42.03
C SER A 2 -43.94 -24.12 -40.75
N GLU A 3 -42.82 -24.82 -40.83
CA GLU A 3 -42.07 -25.38 -39.72
C GLU A 3 -41.20 -24.25 -39.14
N THR A 4 -41.53 -23.75 -37.94
CA THR A 4 -40.73 -22.73 -37.25
C THR A 4 -39.65 -23.43 -36.45
N THR A 5 -38.46 -23.51 -37.04
CA THR A 5 -37.19 -23.71 -36.33
C THR A 5 -36.94 -22.49 -35.45
N PRO A 6 -36.79 -22.62 -34.12
CA PRO A 6 -36.30 -21.52 -33.30
C PRO A 6 -34.79 -21.36 -33.50
N GLU A 7 -34.36 -20.17 -33.94
CA GLU A 7 -32.95 -19.79 -33.99
C GLU A 7 -32.32 -19.82 -32.59
N PRO A 8 -31.03 -20.16 -32.45
CA PRO A 8 -30.33 -20.03 -31.18
C PRO A 8 -30.17 -18.55 -30.87
N VAL A 9 -30.95 -18.06 -29.90
CA VAL A 9 -30.75 -16.74 -29.31
C VAL A 9 -29.37 -16.75 -28.66
N ALA A 10 -28.44 -15.99 -29.26
CA ALA A 10 -27.14 -15.74 -28.69
C ALA A 10 -27.31 -15.23 -27.26
N GLU A 11 -26.82 -16.01 -26.29
CA GLU A 11 -26.77 -15.57 -24.90
C GLU A 11 -26.00 -14.25 -24.85
N PRO A 12 -26.51 -13.21 -24.17
CA PRO A 12 -25.65 -12.11 -23.82
C PRO A 12 -24.56 -12.69 -22.91
N GLU A 13 -23.32 -12.66 -23.38
CA GLU A 13 -22.14 -12.92 -22.59
C GLU A 13 -22.17 -11.91 -21.43
N TYR A 14 -22.80 -12.32 -20.34
CA TYR A 14 -22.84 -11.55 -19.10
C TYR A 14 -21.40 -11.60 -18.60
N GLY A 15 -20.65 -10.55 -18.97
CA GLY A 15 -19.23 -10.45 -18.76
C GLY A 15 -18.87 -10.95 -17.37
N ALA A 16 -17.82 -11.78 -17.32
CA ALA A 16 -17.24 -12.30 -16.10
C ALA A 16 -17.31 -11.26 -14.98
N PRO A 17 -17.65 -11.65 -13.73
CA PRO A 17 -17.61 -10.72 -12.61
C PRO A 17 -16.31 -9.93 -12.69
N GLN A 18 -16.42 -8.64 -13.01
CA GLN A 18 -15.27 -7.76 -13.02
C GLN A 18 -14.82 -7.74 -11.57
N GLU A 19 -13.82 -8.56 -11.25
CA GLU A 19 -13.16 -8.53 -9.97
C GLU A 19 -12.82 -7.06 -9.75
N PRO A 20 -13.36 -6.41 -8.69
CA PRO A 20 -13.02 -5.03 -8.44
C PRO A 20 -11.51 -5.03 -8.34
N THR A 21 -10.85 -4.42 -9.34
CA THR A 21 -9.41 -4.19 -9.30
C THR A 21 -9.23 -3.21 -8.16
N SER A 22 -9.10 -3.79 -6.98
CA SER A 22 -8.83 -3.12 -5.72
C SER A 22 -7.39 -2.69 -5.81
N THR A 23 -7.14 -1.61 -6.56
CA THR A 23 -5.86 -0.93 -6.65
C THR A 23 -5.38 -0.41 -5.28
N ASP A 24 -6.24 -0.47 -4.27
CA ASP A 24 -5.93 -0.05 -2.89
C ASP A 24 -5.67 -1.23 -1.92
N ARG A 25 -5.00 -2.30 -2.38
CA ARG A 25 -4.42 -3.26 -1.44
C ARG A 25 -2.92 -3.02 -1.36
N PRO A 26 -2.39 -2.58 -0.20
CA PRO A 26 -0.94 -2.62 -0.02
C PRO A 26 -0.53 -4.08 -0.12
N VAL A 27 0.34 -4.37 -1.07
CA VAL A 27 0.94 -5.70 -1.23
C VAL A 27 1.71 -6.00 0.05
N THR A 28 1.17 -6.85 0.91
CA THR A 28 1.92 -7.50 2.01
C THR A 28 2.77 -8.62 1.43
N LEU A 29 3.67 -8.28 0.51
CA LEU A 29 4.96 -8.93 0.51
C LEU A 29 5.62 -8.53 1.83
N ALA A 30 6.36 -9.43 2.46
CA ALA A 30 7.34 -9.03 3.47
C ALA A 30 8.35 -8.12 2.78
N SER A 31 7.96 -6.86 2.58
CA SER A 31 8.70 -5.90 1.80
C SER A 31 9.86 -5.52 2.70
N ASP A 32 11.09 -5.72 2.23
CA ASP A 32 12.31 -5.28 2.92
C ASP A 32 12.30 -3.76 3.22
N ALA A 33 11.27 -3.03 2.77
CA ALA A 33 11.03 -1.63 3.02
C ALA A 33 9.81 -1.38 3.94
N LEU A 34 10.02 -0.58 4.98
CA LEU A 34 9.00 0.08 5.78
C LEU A 34 8.26 1.12 4.93
N GLY A 35 6.94 1.14 5.03
CA GLY A 35 6.09 2.11 4.34
C GLY A 35 6.39 3.54 4.80
N VAL A 36 6.50 4.46 3.84
CA VAL A 36 6.77 5.88 4.06
C VAL A 36 5.76 6.73 3.28
N PRO A 37 5.61 8.02 3.62
CA PRO A 37 4.79 8.94 2.84
C PRO A 37 5.22 8.97 1.37
N SER A 38 4.27 9.11 0.45
CA SER A 38 4.53 9.10 -1.00
C SER A 38 5.53 10.17 -1.44
N TRP A 39 5.52 11.33 -0.78
CA TRP A 39 6.46 12.42 -1.02
C TRP A 39 7.91 12.02 -0.71
N LEU A 40 8.14 11.11 0.23
CA LEU A 40 9.45 10.58 0.59
C LEU A 40 9.79 9.35 -0.25
N GLY A 41 8.84 8.43 -0.41
CA GLY A 41 9.04 7.16 -1.12
C GLY A 41 9.54 7.35 -2.56
N ARG A 42 9.07 8.39 -3.26
CA ARG A 42 9.54 8.73 -4.62
C ARG A 42 11.04 9.07 -4.71
N HIS A 43 11.69 9.39 -3.60
CA HIS A 43 13.12 9.71 -3.53
C HIS A 43 13.96 8.53 -3.03
N LEU A 44 13.35 7.43 -2.60
CA LEU A 44 14.05 6.25 -2.08
C LEU A 44 14.10 5.15 -3.15
N THR A 45 15.26 4.53 -3.33
CA THR A 45 15.50 3.49 -4.34
C THR A 45 14.51 2.32 -4.25
N ARG A 46 14.00 2.02 -3.06
CA ARG A 46 13.03 0.92 -2.81
C ARG A 46 11.62 1.41 -2.50
N GLY A 47 11.36 2.72 -2.62
CA GLY A 47 10.07 3.30 -2.26
C GLY A 47 9.79 3.40 -0.76
N GLY A 48 10.73 3.00 0.11
CA GLY A 48 10.58 3.01 1.57
C GLY A 48 11.91 2.81 2.31
N LEU A 49 11.87 2.88 3.64
CA LEU A 49 13.05 2.74 4.49
C LEU A 49 13.41 1.25 4.69
N PRO A 50 14.68 0.85 4.61
CA PRO A 50 15.06 -0.55 4.82
C PRO A 50 14.68 -1.03 6.23
N ARG A 51 13.96 -2.16 6.32
CA ARG A 51 13.67 -2.83 7.59
C ARG A 51 14.94 -3.49 8.14
N GLY A 52 15.05 -3.55 9.47
CA GLY A 52 16.22 -4.13 10.14
C GLY A 52 17.49 -3.27 10.05
N ALA A 53 17.40 -2.05 9.50
CA ALA A 53 18.49 -1.09 9.42
C ALA A 53 18.18 0.16 10.25
N VAL A 54 19.24 0.87 10.65
CA VAL A 54 19.13 2.18 11.30
C VAL A 54 19.12 3.25 10.22
N THR A 55 18.15 4.17 10.30
CA THR A 55 18.09 5.37 9.45
C THR A 55 18.33 6.58 10.34
N ASP A 56 19.33 7.38 10.00
CA ASP A 56 19.57 8.68 10.62
C ASP A 56 18.80 9.77 9.87
N ALA A 57 18.20 10.70 10.61
CA ALA A 57 17.42 11.80 10.06
C ALA A 57 17.66 13.06 10.90
N ALA A 58 18.20 14.10 10.27
CA ALA A 58 18.46 15.39 10.87
C ALA A 58 17.51 16.47 10.34
N ASP A 59 17.23 17.48 11.16
CA ASP A 59 16.53 18.72 10.78
C ASP A 59 15.12 18.54 10.17
N CYS A 60 14.47 17.38 10.40
CA CYS A 60 13.19 17.03 9.76
C CYS A 60 12.14 16.48 10.74
N PRO A 61 11.72 17.24 11.78
CA PRO A 61 10.76 16.73 12.76
C PRO A 61 9.40 16.37 12.15
N ALA A 62 8.91 17.16 11.19
CA ALA A 62 7.64 16.88 10.52
C ALA A 62 7.67 15.58 9.71
N ALA A 63 8.81 15.28 9.07
CA ALA A 63 8.99 14.04 8.30
C ALA A 63 8.90 12.80 9.20
N LEU A 64 9.48 12.85 10.40
CA LEU A 64 9.40 11.75 11.37
C LEU A 64 7.96 11.49 11.78
N VAL A 65 7.18 12.55 12.06
CA VAL A 65 5.77 12.43 12.42
C VAL A 65 4.96 11.85 11.27
N ASP A 66 5.18 12.28 10.03
CA ASP A 66 4.51 11.74 8.84
C ASP A 66 4.82 10.25 8.62
N ILE A 67 6.07 9.84 8.85
CA ILE A 67 6.47 8.42 8.77
C ILE A 67 5.73 7.61 9.84
N LEU A 68 5.67 8.09 11.09
CA LEU A 68 4.92 7.43 12.17
C LEU A 68 3.43 7.31 11.84
N ALA A 69 2.82 8.39 11.34
CA ALA A 69 1.42 8.40 10.91
C ALA A 69 1.16 7.40 9.77
N THR A 70 2.08 7.34 8.80
CA THR A 70 2.00 6.39 7.69
C THR A 70 2.08 4.95 8.19
N VAL A 71 3.08 4.63 9.02
CA VAL A 71 3.29 3.29 9.56
C VAL A 71 2.07 2.83 10.36
N THR A 72 1.51 3.69 11.20
CA THR A 72 0.35 3.36 12.05
C THR A 72 -0.96 3.25 11.26
N THR A 73 -1.14 4.06 10.21
CA THR A 73 -2.30 3.97 9.31
C THR A 73 -2.36 2.63 8.57
N PHE A 74 -1.21 2.07 8.17
CA PHE A 74 -1.12 0.77 7.52
C PHE A 74 -1.09 -0.42 8.49
N GLY A 75 -1.43 -0.20 9.77
CA GLY A 75 -1.49 -1.26 10.79
C GLY A 75 -0.13 -1.65 11.39
N GLY A 76 0.93 -0.91 11.07
CA GLY A 76 2.23 -1.04 11.70
C GLY A 76 2.26 -0.41 13.10
N TRP A 77 3.22 -0.84 13.90
CA TRP A 77 3.39 -0.36 15.27
C TRP A 77 4.70 0.42 15.36
N ALA A 78 4.68 1.55 16.06
CA ALA A 78 5.86 2.39 16.25
C ALA A 78 6.01 2.76 17.73
N ALA A 79 7.27 2.85 18.16
CA ALA A 79 7.63 3.31 19.50
C ALA A 79 8.51 4.55 19.38
N VAL A 80 8.25 5.54 20.23
CA VAL A 80 9.09 6.74 20.36
C VAL A 80 9.87 6.60 21.66
N GLY A 81 11.17 6.37 21.55
CA GLY A 81 12.09 6.39 22.68
C GLY A 81 12.67 7.79 22.84
N GLY A 82 12.49 8.39 24.01
CA GLY A 82 13.32 9.51 24.42
C GLY A 82 14.55 8.99 25.17
N ASP A 83 15.73 9.52 24.86
CA ASP A 83 16.82 9.54 25.84
C ASP A 83 16.56 10.77 26.72
N PRO A 84 16.01 10.62 27.94
CA PRO A 84 16.05 11.74 28.87
C PRO A 84 17.53 12.02 29.09
N GLN A 85 17.99 13.21 28.71
CA GLN A 85 19.33 13.68 29.03
C GLN A 85 19.49 13.69 30.55
N LEU A 86 19.91 12.55 31.12
CA LEU A 86 20.32 12.40 32.50
C LEU A 86 21.72 13.00 32.60
N SER A 87 21.77 14.32 32.61
CA SER A 87 22.95 15.10 32.99
C SER A 87 22.94 15.38 34.48
#